data_AF-A0A7W4HJU6-F1
#
_entry.id   AF-A0A7W4HJU6-F1
#
_cell.length_a   1.000
_cell.length_b   1.000
_cell.length_c   1.000
_cell.angle_alpha   90.00
_cell.angle_beta   90.00
_cell.angle_gamma   90.00
#
_symmetry.space_group_name_H-M   'P 1'
#
loop_
_entity.id
_entity.type
_entity.pdbx_description
1 polymer ?
#
loop_
_entity_poly.entity_id
_entity_poly.type
_entity_poly.pdbx_seq_one_letter_code
_entity_poly.pdbx_strand_id
1 'polypeptide(L)'
;MQKILTLRICGDGFKKLVTEGCSHRYREAKPFWESRLFEKDGTPKHFDVVHIINGYKATSPTAVMEYRGILGIEEFNGKECFKLGLGKILEIKNYTL
;
A
#
# COMPACT_ATOMS: atom_id res chain seq x y z
N MET A 1 -6.86 18.62 -1.16
CA MET A 1 -7.49 17.32 -0.87
C MET A 1 -6.39 16.26 -0.93
N GLN A 2 -6.22 15.43 0.10
CA GLN A 2 -5.12 14.46 0.18
C GLN A 2 -5.35 13.31 -0.82
N LYS A 3 -4.35 12.98 -1.65
CA LYS A 3 -4.37 11.82 -2.55
C LYS A 3 -3.92 10.57 -1.79
N ILE A 4 -4.79 9.56 -1.71
CA ILE A 4 -4.59 8.37 -0.88
C ILE A 4 -4.52 7.12 -1.76
N LEU A 5 -3.46 6.33 -1.60
CA LEU A 5 -3.40 4.98 -2.15
C LEU A 5 -3.94 3.97 -1.13
N THR A 6 -5.04 3.29 -1.45
CA THR A 6 -5.60 2.27 -0.55
C THR A 6 -5.15 0.86 -0.92
N LEU A 7 -4.49 0.18 0.02
CA LEU A 7 -4.08 -1.22 -0.04
C LEU A 7 -4.85 -2.03 1.00
N ARG A 8 -5.32 -3.22 0.64
CA ARG A 8 -5.96 -4.15 1.58
C ARG A 8 -5.06 -5.36 1.85
N ILE A 9 -5.08 -5.85 3.08
CA ILE A 9 -4.32 -7.02 3.56
C ILE A 9 -5.12 -7.84 4.58
N CYS A 10 -4.67 -9.05 4.88
CA CYS A 10 -5.24 -9.90 5.92
C CYS A 10 -4.86 -9.45 7.34
N GLY A 11 -5.55 -9.99 8.34
CA GLY A 11 -5.33 -9.67 9.75
C GLY A 11 -3.89 -9.91 10.23
N ASP A 12 -3.32 -11.07 9.94
CA ASP A 12 -1.93 -11.38 10.35
C ASP A 12 -0.93 -10.43 9.70
N GLY A 13 -1.13 -10.12 8.41
CA GLY A 13 -0.31 -9.16 7.70
C GLY A 13 -0.43 -7.73 8.24
N PHE A 14 -1.57 -7.38 8.84
CA PHE A 14 -1.81 -6.08 9.47
C PHE A 14 -1.18 -6.02 10.86
N LYS A 15 -1.35 -7.08 11.67
CA LYS A 15 -0.68 -7.20 12.97
C LYS A 15 0.83 -7.06 12.80
N LYS A 16 1.42 -7.84 11.88
CA LYS A 16 2.85 -7.79 11.57
C LYS A 16 3.29 -6.39 11.12
N LEU A 17 2.50 -5.73 10.27
CA LEU A 17 2.78 -4.36 9.84
C LEU A 17 2.87 -3.39 11.01
N VAL A 18 1.92 -3.46 11.94
CA VAL A 18 1.86 -2.54 13.08
C VAL A 18 2.99 -2.81 14.07
N THR A 19 3.35 -4.08 14.29
CA THR A 19 4.37 -4.46 15.28
C THR A 19 5.80 -4.34 14.75
N GLU A 20 6.04 -4.69 13.48
CA GLU A 20 7.38 -4.79 12.89
C GLU A 20 7.66 -3.71 11.83
N GLY A 21 6.63 -2.99 11.37
CA GLY A 21 6.73 -2.09 10.24
C GLY A 21 6.78 -2.82 8.89
N CYS A 22 6.92 -2.03 7.81
CA CYS A 22 7.06 -2.55 6.45
C CYS A 22 7.63 -1.46 5.55
N SER A 23 8.71 -1.76 4.81
CA SER A 23 9.36 -0.82 3.90
C SER A 23 8.84 -0.89 2.46
N HIS A 24 8.18 -1.98 2.07
CA HIS A 24 7.62 -2.14 0.74
C HIS A 24 6.47 -3.16 0.67
N ARG A 25 5.59 -2.98 -0.32
CA ARG A 25 4.55 -3.97 -0.68
C ARG A 25 4.60 -4.25 -2.18
N TYR A 26 4.35 -5.51 -2.53
CA TYR A 26 4.29 -5.94 -3.93
C TYR A 26 2.86 -5.99 -4.43
N ARG A 27 2.68 -5.56 -5.69
CA ARG A 27 1.45 -5.70 -6.46
C ARG A 27 1.76 -6.22 -7.84
N GLU A 28 1.19 -7.38 -8.17
CA GLU A 28 1.29 -7.99 -9.50
C GLU A 28 0.96 -6.94 -10.57
N ALA A 29 1.83 -6.84 -11.58
CA ALA A 29 1.70 -5.93 -12.70
C ALA A 29 0.52 -6.37 -13.58
N LYS A 30 -0.67 -5.90 -13.21
CA LYS A 30 -1.95 -6.18 -13.87
C LYS A 30 -2.67 -4.87 -14.18
N PRO A 31 -3.57 -4.83 -15.18
CA PRO A 31 -4.30 -3.62 -15.57
C PRO A 31 -5.01 -2.89 -14.40
N PHE A 32 -5.50 -3.67 -13.43
CA PHE A 32 -6.10 -3.11 -12.21
C PHE A 32 -5.11 -2.25 -11.39
N TRP A 33 -3.86 -2.71 -11.23
CA TRP A 33 -2.85 -1.94 -10.51
C TRP A 33 -2.23 -0.86 -11.38
N GLU A 34 -2.03 -1.10 -12.67
CA GLU A 34 -1.54 -0.09 -13.61
C GLU A 34 -2.43 1.15 -13.63
N SER A 35 -3.74 0.98 -13.83
CA SER A 35 -4.70 2.09 -13.84
C SER A 35 -4.77 2.85 -12.51
N ARG A 36 -4.42 2.21 -11.39
CA ARG A 36 -4.38 2.84 -10.07
C ARG A 36 -3.06 3.53 -9.78
N LEU A 37 -1.95 3.05 -10.33
CA LEU A 37 -0.60 3.51 -10.02
C LEU A 37 -0.06 4.50 -11.05
N PHE A 38 -0.58 4.50 -12.28
CA PHE A 38 -0.10 5.35 -13.37
C PHE A 38 -1.22 6.22 -13.94
N GLU A 39 -0.84 7.39 -14.44
CA GLU A 39 -1.66 8.23 -15.30
C GLU A 39 -1.75 7.63 -16.71
N LYS A 40 -2.63 8.17 -17.55
CA LYS A 40 -2.85 7.65 -18.91
C LYS A 40 -1.62 7.73 -19.82
N ASP A 41 -0.71 8.64 -19.52
CA ASP A 41 0.56 8.82 -20.24
C ASP A 41 1.68 7.90 -19.74
N GLY A 42 1.38 7.03 -18.76
CA GLY A 42 2.35 6.11 -18.17
C GLY A 42 3.21 6.71 -17.06
N THR A 43 2.99 7.98 -16.66
CA THR A 43 3.69 8.56 -15.51
C THR A 43 3.13 8.04 -14.18
N PRO A 44 3.97 7.79 -13.14
CA PRO A 44 3.46 7.37 -11.84
C PRO A 44 2.57 8.43 -11.20
N LYS A 45 1.42 8.01 -10.65
CA LYS A 45 0.53 8.89 -9.89
C LYS A 45 1.18 9.31 -8.59
N HIS A 46 1.00 10.59 -8.25
CA HIS A 46 1.35 11.12 -6.93
C HIS A 46 0.31 10.72 -5.89
N PHE A 47 0.78 10.21 -4.75
CA PHE A 47 0.00 9.98 -3.54
C PHE A 47 0.73 10.56 -2.34
N ASP A 48 -0.02 11.23 -1.47
CA ASP A 48 0.55 11.82 -0.25
C ASP A 48 0.80 10.74 0.81
N VAL A 49 -0.11 9.77 0.89
CA VAL A 49 -0.06 8.66 1.85
C VAL A 49 -0.61 7.38 1.25
N VAL A 50 -0.28 6.27 1.91
CA VAL A 50 -0.86 4.96 1.65
C VAL A 50 -1.63 4.49 2.88
N HIS A 51 -2.90 4.13 2.67
CA HIS A 51 -3.75 3.51 3.69
C HIS A 51 -3.69 2.01 3.51
N ILE A 52 -3.12 1.32 4.49
CA ILE A 52 -3.18 -0.14 4.56
C ILE A 52 -4.33 -0.53 5.48
N ILE A 53 -5.31 -1.27 4.94
CA ILE A 53 -6.58 -1.56 5.60
C ILE A 53 -6.76 -3.07 5.79
N ASN A 54 -7.13 -3.47 7.00
CA ASN A 54 -7.55 -4.83 7.31
C ASN A 54 -9.07 -4.99 7.11
N GLY A 55 -9.48 -5.56 5.99
CA GLY A 55 -10.89 -5.80 5.67
C GLY A 55 -11.56 -4.67 4.87
N TYR A 56 -12.90 -4.63 4.88
CA TYR A 56 -13.74 -3.78 4.01
C TYR A 56 -14.71 -2.86 4.75
N LYS A 57 -14.80 -2.96 6.08
CA LYS A 57 -15.75 -2.16 6.86
C LYS A 57 -15.24 -0.73 6.99
N ALA A 58 -16.14 0.23 7.19
CA ALA A 58 -15.76 1.62 7.46
C ALA A 58 -14.91 1.75 8.74
N THR A 59 -15.13 0.86 9.71
CA THR A 59 -14.38 0.77 10.97
C THR A 59 -13.21 -0.22 10.90
N SER A 60 -12.81 -0.66 9.70
CA SER A 60 -11.68 -1.57 9.54
C SER A 60 -10.39 -0.95 10.10
N PRO A 61 -9.54 -1.74 10.79
CA PRO A 61 -8.21 -1.32 11.21
C PRO A 61 -7.44 -0.73 10.02
N THR A 62 -6.86 0.45 10.21
CA THR A 62 -6.17 1.18 9.15
C THR A 62 -4.85 1.74 9.66
N ALA A 63 -3.76 1.45 8.95
CA ALA A 63 -2.47 2.08 9.15
C ALA A 63 -2.26 3.09 8.03
N VAL A 64 -2.05 4.36 8.40
CA VAL A 64 -1.67 5.44 7.48
C VAL A 64 -0.16 5.52 7.47
N MET A 65 0.45 5.41 6.29
CA MET A 65 1.90 5.40 6.13
C MET A 65 2.35 6.39 5.05
N GLU A 66 3.60 6.81 5.12
CA GLU A 66 4.25 7.52 4.01
C GLU A 66 4.30 6.65 2.77
N TYR A 67 3.95 7.24 1.61
CA TYR A 67 4.17 6.61 0.32
C TYR A 67 5.45 7.15 -0.33
N ARG A 68 6.35 6.24 -0.72
CA ARG A 68 7.65 6.58 -1.33
C ARG A 68 7.70 6.31 -2.83
N GLY A 69 6.55 6.16 -3.47
CA GLY A 69 6.47 5.91 -4.91
C GLY A 69 6.62 4.43 -5.30
N ILE A 70 6.73 4.23 -6.60
CA ILE A 70 7.04 2.94 -7.23
C ILE A 70 8.56 2.86 -7.34
N LEU A 71 9.17 1.90 -6.66
CA LEU A 71 10.63 1.74 -6.62
C LEU A 71 11.17 0.97 -7.83
N GLY A 72 10.28 0.37 -8.61
CA GLY A 72 10.60 -0.43 -9.79
C GLY A 72 9.64 -1.59 -9.96
N ILE A 73 9.94 -2.42 -10.95
CA ILE A 73 9.28 -3.68 -11.23
C ILE A 73 10.27 -4.80 -10.88
N GLU A 74 9.84 -5.80 -10.11
CA GLU A 74 10.65 -6.96 -9.76
C GLU A 74 9.82 -8.24 -9.71
N GLU A 75 10.46 -9.40 -9.89
CA GLU A 75 9.81 -10.69 -9.71
C GLU A 75 9.59 -10.96 -8.21
N PHE A 76 8.33 -11.22 -7.83
CA PHE A 76 7.95 -11.62 -6.48
C PHE A 76 6.93 -12.76 -6.54
N ASN A 77 7.26 -13.91 -5.92
CA ASN A 77 6.47 -15.14 -5.98
C ASN A 77 6.17 -15.61 -7.43
N GLY A 78 7.19 -15.59 -8.30
CA GLY A 78 7.08 -16.04 -9.70
C GLY A 78 6.24 -15.12 -10.60
N LYS A 79 6.04 -13.86 -10.17
CA LYS A 79 5.21 -12.88 -10.87
C LYS A 79 5.89 -11.53 -10.91
N GLU A 80 5.78 -10.86 -12.05
CA GLU A 80 6.22 -9.47 -12.18
C GLU A 80 5.34 -8.55 -11.32
N CYS A 81 5.96 -7.78 -10.43
CA CYS A 81 5.28 -6.95 -9.45
C CYS A 81 5.85 -5.54 -9.38
N PHE A 82 4.98 -4.54 -9.25
CA PHE A 82 5.37 -3.21 -8.79
C PHE A 82 5.81 -3.29 -7.32
N LYS A 83 7.02 -2.80 -7.04
CA LYS A 83 7.51 -2.59 -5.66
C LYS A 83 7.07 -1.22 -5.18
N LEU A 84 6.08 -1.18 -4.30
CA LEU A 84 5.57 0.05 -3.70
C LEU A 84 6.38 0.39 -2.45
N GLY A 85 7.10 1.50 -2.47
CA GLY A 85 7.88 1.97 -1.33
C GLY A 85 6.99 2.56 -0.23
N LEU A 86 7.24 2.15 1.01
CA LEU A 86 6.54 2.63 2.20
C LEU A 86 7.55 3.24 3.18
N GLY A 87 7.15 4.30 3.88
CA GLY A 87 7.93 4.89 4.96
C GLY A 87 7.37 4.58 6.33
N LYS A 88 7.49 5.53 7.27
CA LYS A 88 7.02 5.31 8.64
C LYS A 88 5.50 5.27 8.73
N ILE A 89 4.99 4.62 9.78
CA ILE A 89 3.59 4.71 10.17
C ILE A 89 3.36 6.10 10.75
N LEU A 90 2.37 6.81 10.21
CA LEU A 90 1.96 8.15 10.64
C LEU A 90 0.82 8.08 11.65
N GLU A 91 -0.09 7.11 11.46
CA GLU A 91 -1.29 6.98 12.29
C GLU A 91 -1.82 5.54 12.22
N ILE A 92 -2.41 5.07 13.32
CA ILE A 92 -3.14 3.80 13.38
C ILE A 92 -4.56 4.08 13.88
N LYS A 93 -5.55 3.58 13.14
CA LYS A 93 -6.99 3.75 13.42
C LYS A 93 -7.65 2.42 13.70
N ASN A 94 -8.62 2.41 14.61
CA ASN A 94 -9.50 1.27 14.89
C ASN A 94 -8.74 -0.03 15.17
N TYR A 95 -7.59 0.06 15.86
CA TYR A 95 -6.77 -1.09 16.20
C TYR A 95 -6.18 -0.93 17.60
N THR A 96 -6.30 -1.98 18.39
CA THR A 96 -5.66 -2.12 19.70
C THR A 96 -4.73 -3.31 19.61
N LEU A 97 -3.49 -3.13 20.08
CA LEU A 97 -2.47 -4.18 20.12
C LEU A 97 -2.81 -5.27 21.14
#